data_AF-A0A3C2CII5-F1
#
_entry.id   AF-A0A3C2CII5-F1
#
_cell.length_a   1.000
_cell.length_b   1.000
_cell.length_c   1.000
_cell.angle_alpha   90.00
_cell.angle_beta   90.00
_cell.angle_gamma   90.00
#
_symmetry.space_group_name_H-M   'P 1'
#
loop_
_entity.id
_entity.type
_entity.pdbx_description
1 polymer ?
#
loop_
_entity_poly.entity_id
_entity_poly.type
_entity_poly.pdbx_seq_one_letter_code
_entity_poly.pdbx_strand_id
1 'polypeptide(L)' 'SEVEQVIGGCVTQAGQQASNVTRTAWLNTSGDYTTGATTIDTQCGSGQQANNLIHALIEAGTIDVGLACGVELMSRVG' A
#
# COMPACT_ATOMS: atom_id res chain seq x y z
N SER A 1 -5.79 10.88 -11.38
CA SER A 1 -6.54 10.16 -10.32
C SER A 1 -6.79 11.14 -9.20
N GLU A 2 -7.91 11.04 -8.47
CA GLU A 2 -8.09 11.81 -7.23
C GLU A 2 -7.26 11.23 -6.08
N VAL A 3 -6.91 9.94 -6.12
CA VAL A 3 -6.08 9.29 -5.10
C VAL A 3 -4.64 9.81 -5.14
N GLU A 4 -4.17 10.37 -4.04
CA GLU A 4 -2.84 10.97 -3.90
C GLU A 4 -1.82 10.00 -3.31
N GLN A 5 -2.26 9.13 -2.39
CA GLN A 5 -1.40 8.16 -1.72
C GLN A 5 -2.09 6.80 -1.55
N VAL A 6 -1.35 5.73 -1.82
CA VAL A 6 -1.74 4.34 -1.54
C VAL A 6 -0.80 3.73 -0.51
N ILE A 7 -1.31 3.20 0.60
CA ILE A 7 -0.52 2.45 1.57
C ILE A 7 -1.06 1.03 1.67
N GLY A 8 -0.20 0.04 1.47
CA GLY A 8 -0.58 -1.36 1.49
C GLY A 8 0.24 -2.19 2.46
N GLY A 9 -0.41 -3.05 3.23
CA GLY A 9 0.29 -4.02 4.08
C GLY A 9 0.77 -5.25 3.30
N CYS A 10 2.02 -5.66 3.48
CA CYS A 10 2.54 -6.96 3.05
C CYS A 10 3.67 -7.39 3.99
N VAL A 11 3.57 -8.59 4.55
CA VAL A 11 4.53 -9.11 5.54
C VAL A 11 5.75 -9.67 4.81
N THR A 12 5.54 -10.63 3.92
CA THR A 12 6.66 -11.28 3.22
C THR A 12 6.94 -10.56 1.90
N GLN A 13 7.71 -9.47 1.98
CA GLN A 13 8.07 -8.64 0.82
C GLN A 13 9.23 -9.23 0.00
N ALA A 14 9.07 -10.48 -0.44
CA ALA A 14 10.04 -11.21 -1.23
C ALA A 14 9.42 -11.69 -2.56
N GLY A 15 10.29 -11.97 -3.53
CA GLY A 15 9.88 -12.48 -4.85
C GLY A 15 8.84 -11.59 -5.52
N GLN A 16 7.63 -12.13 -5.73
CA GLN A 16 6.55 -11.43 -6.41
C GLN A 16 5.90 -10.29 -5.59
N GLN A 17 6.15 -10.27 -4.27
CA GLN A 17 5.65 -9.24 -3.37
C GLN A 17 6.75 -8.25 -2.94
N ALA A 18 7.95 -8.34 -3.55
CA ALA A 18 9.05 -7.43 -3.31
C ALA A 18 8.87 -6.08 -4.02
N SER A 19 9.82 -5.17 -3.80
CA SER A 19 9.95 -3.91 -4.56
C SER A 19 8.68 -3.05 -4.54
N ASN A 20 8.07 -2.92 -3.36
CA ASN A 20 6.84 -2.15 -3.14
C ASN A 20 5.66 -2.70 -3.97
N VAL A 21 5.14 -3.86 -3.56
CA VAL A 21 4.02 -4.55 -4.23
C VAL A 21 2.78 -3.67 -4.37
N THR A 22 2.59 -2.72 -3.45
CA THR A 22 1.52 -1.72 -3.52
C THR A 22 1.67 -0.84 -4.77
N ARG A 23 2.89 -0.34 -5.04
CA ARG A 23 3.18 0.47 -6.22
C ARG A 23 3.06 -0.34 -7.51
N THR A 24 3.62 -1.54 -7.54
CA THR A 24 3.60 -2.37 -8.76
C THR A 24 2.17 -2.79 -9.09
N ALA A 25 1.34 -3.14 -8.10
CA ALA A 25 -0.07 -3.41 -8.28
C ALA A 25 -0.84 -2.19 -8.84
N TRP A 26 -0.63 -1.01 -8.26
CA TRP A 26 -1.28 0.23 -8.70
C TRP A 26 -1.00 0.56 -10.17
N LEU A 27 0.26 0.49 -10.59
CA LEU A 27 0.64 0.76 -11.97
C LEU A 27 0.16 -0.33 -12.93
N ASN A 28 0.14 -1.59 -12.50
CA ASN A 28 -0.40 -2.69 -13.30
C ASN A 28 -1.91 -2.56 -13.55
N THR A 29 -2.65 -1.90 -12.67
CA THR A 29 -4.08 -1.58 -12.87
C THR A 29 -4.32 -0.26 -13.59
N SER A 30 -3.30 0.28 -14.28
CA SER A 30 -3.35 1.58 -14.95
C SER A 30 -3.68 2.75 -14.02
N GLY A 31 -3.28 2.63 -12.74
CA GLY A 31 -3.34 3.71 -11.78
C GLY A 31 -2.44 4.88 -12.20
N ASP A 32 -2.79 6.09 -11.78
CA ASP A 32 -2.06 7.31 -12.11
C ASP A 32 -0.61 7.23 -11.59
N TYR A 33 0.36 7.54 -12.45
CA TYR A 33 1.77 7.45 -12.09
C TYR A 33 2.19 8.51 -11.06
N THR A 34 1.42 9.59 -10.92
CA THR A 34 1.66 10.66 -9.94
C THR A 34 1.26 10.27 -8.51
N THR A 35 0.31 9.35 -8.35
CA THR A 35 -0.11 8.82 -7.03
C THR A 35 1.06 8.13 -6.34
N GLY A 36 1.40 8.54 -5.12
CA GLY A 36 2.41 7.87 -4.30
C GLY A 36 1.93 6.52 -3.81
N ALA A 37 2.84 5.56 -3.64
CA ALA A 37 2.48 4.24 -3.09
C ALA A 37 3.58 3.69 -2.19
N THR A 38 3.20 3.06 -1.07
CA THR A 38 4.14 2.50 -0.08
C THR A 38 3.64 1.18 0.46
N THR A 39 4.49 0.16 0.45
CA THR A 39 4.25 -1.11 1.15
C THR A 39 4.84 -1.05 2.56
N ILE A 40 4.08 -1.48 3.56
CA ILE A 40 4.51 -1.47 4.96
C ILE A 40 4.41 -2.87 5.58
N ASP A 41 5.23 -3.09 6.62
CA ASP A 41 5.23 -4.31 7.41
C ASP A 41 5.17 -3.99 8.92
N THR A 42 4.08 -4.42 9.55
CA THR A 42 3.92 -4.56 11.00
C THR A 42 3.33 -5.95 11.31
N GLN A 43 3.83 -6.96 10.60
CA GLN A 43 3.37 -8.35 10.62
C GLN A 43 1.87 -8.49 10.35
N CYS A 44 1.15 -9.34 11.08
CA CYS A 44 -0.29 -9.55 10.88
C CYS A 44 -1.13 -8.26 10.98
N GLY A 45 -0.59 -7.19 11.58
CA GLY A 45 -1.22 -5.88 11.65
C GLY A 45 -1.03 -4.99 10.41
N SER A 46 -0.24 -5.37 9.40
CA SER A 46 0.15 -4.47 8.29
C SER A 46 -1.03 -3.85 7.54
N GLY A 47 -2.09 -4.60 7.27
CA GLY A 47 -3.29 -4.06 6.62
C GLY A 47 -4.06 -3.07 7.50
N GLN A 48 -4.12 -3.32 8.81
CA GLN A 48 -4.73 -2.38 9.75
C GLN A 48 -3.87 -1.11 9.89
N GLN A 49 -2.55 -1.26 9.97
CA GLN A 49 -1.64 -0.13 10.05
C GLN A 49 -1.69 0.75 8.79
N ALA A 50 -1.94 0.16 7.62
CA ALA A 50 -2.13 0.94 6.39
C ALA A 50 -3.33 1.89 6.50
N ASN A 51 -4.43 1.44 7.09
CA ASN A 51 -5.60 2.29 7.37
C ASN A 51 -5.25 3.43 8.34
N ASN A 52 -4.54 3.13 9.43
CA ASN A 52 -4.12 4.14 10.40
C ASN A 52 -3.23 5.23 9.76
N LEU A 53 -2.30 4.84 8.90
CA LEU A 53 -1.40 5.78 8.22
C LEU A 53 -2.14 6.65 7.19
N ILE A 54 -3.03 6.07 6.38
CA ILE A 54 -3.87 6.86 5.46
C ILE A 54 -4.74 7.83 6.24
N HIS A 55 -5.37 7.38 7.33
CA HIS A 55 -6.15 8.25 8.21
C HIS A 55 -5.32 9.42 8.74
N ALA A 56 -4.11 9.15 9.24
CA ALA A 56 -3.22 10.18 9.77
C ALA A 56 -2.79 11.20 8.70
N LEU A 57 -2.57 10.77 7.45
CA LEU A 57 -2.24 11.68 6.35
C LEU A 57 -3.40 12.61 5.99
N ILE A 58 -4.62 12.09 5.98
CA ILE A 58 -5.84 12.87 5.77
C ILE A 58 -6.07 13.83 6.94
N GLU A 59 -5.95 13.36 8.18
CA GLU A 59 -6.10 14.18 9.39
C GLU A 59 -5.07 15.31 9.44
N ALA A 60 -3.83 15.06 9.01
CA ALA A 60 -2.78 16.06 8.89
C ALA A 60 -2.97 17.04 7.72
N GLY A 61 -3.98 16.84 6.86
CA GLY A 61 -4.20 17.66 5.66
C GLY A 61 -3.10 17.52 4.60
N THR A 62 -2.37 16.40 4.60
CA THR A 62 -1.30 16.14 3.63
C THR A 62 -1.84 15.59 2.31
N ILE A 63 -2.97 14.88 2.37
CA ILE A 63 -3.73 14.39 1.22
C ILE A 63 -5.23 14.58 1.50
N ASP A 64 -6.03 14.72 0.45
CA ASP A 64 -7.49 14.73 0.50
C ASP A 64 -8.07 13.32 0.27
N VAL A 65 -7.45 12.54 -0.62
CA VAL A 65 -7.91 11.18 -0.96
C VAL A 65 -6.76 10.17 -0.90
N GLY A 66 -6.92 9.15 -0.05
CA GLY A 66 -5.97 8.04 0.09
C GLY A 66 -6.63 6.66 -0.01
N LEU A 67 -5.84 5.65 -0.38
CA LEU A 67 -6.28 4.24 -0.42
C LEU A 67 -5.43 3.38 0.50
N ALA A 68 -6.08 2.69 1.43
CA ALA A 68 -5.46 1.68 2.28
C ALA A 68 -5.80 0.27 1.79
N CYS A 69 -4.82 -0.64 1.78
CA CYS A 69 -5.03 -2.02 1.36
C CYS A 69 -4.08 -3.01 2.07
N GLY A 70 -4.15 -4.28 1.70
CA GLY A 70 -3.19 -5.29 2.12
C GLY A 70 -3.24 -6.51 1.21
N VAL A 71 -2.10 -7.19 1.04
CA VAL A 71 -1.98 -8.41 0.24
C VAL A 71 -0.97 -9.35 0.88
N GLU A 72 -1.27 -10.65 0.82
CA GLU A 72 -0.30 -11.69 1.13
C GLU A 72 -0.63 -12.94 0.29
N LEU A 73 0.28 -13.34 -0.59
CA LEU A 73 0.17 -14.54 -1.41
C LEU A 73 1.03 -15.66 -0.82
N MET A 74 0.56 -16.20 0.30
CA MET A 74 1.30 -17.16 1.13
C MET A 74 1.80 -18.40 0.38
N SER A 75 1.09 -18.86 -0.67
CA SER A 75 1.49 -20.03 -1.45
C SER A 75 2.69 -19.79 -2.38
N ARG A 76 3.15 -18.54 -2.52
CA ARG A 76 4.20 -18.14 -3.46
C ARG A 76 5.29 -17.28 -2.83
N VAL A 77 5.35 -17.25 -1.50
CA VAL A 77 6.40 -16.58 -0.74
C VAL A 77 7.17 -17.59 0.09
N GLY A 78 8.50 -17.53 -0.02
CA GLY A 78 9.46 -18.42 0.62
C GLY A 78 10.86 -17.85 0.50
#